data_AF-A0A1B9M7S1-F1
#
_entry.id   AF-A0A1B9M7S1-F1
#
_cell.length_a   1.000
_cell.length_b   1.000
_cell.length_c   1.000
_cell.angle_alpha   90.00
_cell.angle_beta   90.00
_cell.angle_gamma   90.00
#
_symmetry.space_group_name_H-M   'P 1'
#
loop_
_entity.id
_entity.type
_entity.pdbx_description
1 polymer ?
#
loop_
_entity_poly.entity_id
_entity_poly.type
_entity_poly.pdbx_seq_one_letter_code
_entity_poly.pdbx_strand_id
1 'polypeptide(L)'
;MGLSDECPGTASRKVSNQYSGDLVKVNKPDAAADALAERLGGQSRVRFANDIREFDAISDSYIAQTKPPLQQLNKSVRNQMKATFEAAKETNRSAYYHFEGEPAKSVINKLHEYSKRYGVKLVIDTKPLNPKK
;
A
#
# COMPACT_ATOMS: atom_id res chain seq x y z
N MET A 1 20.62 -40.91 -19.88
CA MET A 1 21.23 -39.57 -20.00
C MET A 1 20.67 -38.97 -21.28
N GLY A 2 19.87 -37.92 -21.34
CA GLY A 2 19.52 -36.85 -20.41
C GLY A 2 19.28 -35.65 -21.33
N LEU A 3 18.06 -35.12 -21.41
CA LEU A 3 17.78 -33.87 -22.11
C LEU A 3 16.54 -33.20 -21.51
N SER A 4 16.83 -32.15 -20.75
CA SER A 4 16.14 -30.85 -20.77
C SER A 4 14.72 -30.77 -20.22
N ASP A 5 14.63 -30.64 -18.89
CA ASP A 5 13.53 -29.98 -18.20
C ASP A 5 13.73 -28.45 -18.35
N GLU A 6 13.36 -27.91 -19.51
CA GLU A 6 13.34 -26.46 -19.75
C GLU A 6 11.95 -25.90 -19.47
N CYS A 7 11.81 -25.23 -18.32
CA CYS A 7 10.74 -24.28 -18.09
C CYS A 7 10.98 -23.02 -18.96
N PRO A 8 10.01 -22.61 -19.78
CA PRO A 8 9.69 -21.18 -19.78
C PRO A 8 8.21 -20.86 -20.01
N GLY A 9 7.75 -19.78 -19.38
CA GLY A 9 6.53 -19.09 -19.83
C GLY A 9 5.56 -18.74 -18.71
N THR A 10 6.02 -18.02 -17.69
CA THR A 10 5.14 -17.24 -16.81
C THR A 10 4.20 -16.41 -17.67
N ALA A 11 2.93 -16.79 -17.66
CA ALA A 11 1.86 -16.10 -18.38
C ALA A 11 1.95 -14.61 -18.07
N SER A 12 2.31 -13.84 -19.10
CA SER A 12 2.34 -12.38 -19.12
C SER A 12 0.93 -11.87 -18.82
N ARG A 13 0.61 -11.75 -17.53
CA ARG A 13 -0.54 -11.00 -17.05
C ARG A 13 -0.30 -9.60 -17.60
N LYS A 14 -1.20 -9.09 -18.46
CA LYS A 14 -1.27 -7.66 -18.77
C LYS A 14 -1.54 -6.94 -17.46
N VAL A 15 -0.50 -6.70 -16.67
CA VAL A 15 -0.50 -5.70 -15.62
C VAL A 15 -0.45 -4.39 -16.38
N SER A 16 -1.53 -3.62 -16.31
CA SER A 16 -1.44 -2.17 -16.48
C SER A 16 -0.14 -1.73 -15.82
N ASN A 17 0.76 -1.00 -16.48
CA ASN A 17 2.03 -0.61 -15.87
C ASN A 17 1.86 0.66 -14.99
N GLN A 18 0.68 0.85 -14.42
CA GLN A 18 0.24 2.13 -13.85
C GLN A 18 0.96 2.42 -12.53
N TYR A 19 1.29 1.37 -11.78
CA TYR A 19 2.06 1.39 -10.54
C TYR A 19 3.46 0.79 -10.73
N SER A 20 3.95 0.76 -11.97
CA SER A 20 5.30 0.32 -12.31
C SER A 20 6.25 1.52 -12.36
N GLY A 21 7.55 1.32 -12.12
CA GLY A 21 8.57 2.39 -12.26
C GLY A 21 9.17 2.87 -10.94
N ASP A 22 10.09 3.82 -11.05
CA ASP A 22 10.87 4.34 -9.92
C ASP A 22 10.00 5.03 -8.87
N LEU A 23 10.40 4.86 -7.61
CA LEU A 23 9.81 5.56 -6.48
C LEU A 23 10.40 6.96 -6.41
N VAL A 24 9.55 7.96 -6.63
CA VAL A 24 9.93 9.37 -6.54
C VAL A 24 9.57 9.87 -5.16
N LYS A 25 10.59 10.23 -4.37
CA LYS A 25 10.39 10.85 -3.05
C LYS A 25 9.93 12.30 -3.20
N VAL A 26 8.89 12.67 -2.48
CA VAL A 26 8.34 14.02 -2.38
C VAL A 26 8.92 14.72 -1.16
N ASN A 27 9.36 15.96 -1.36
CA ASN A 27 10.12 16.73 -0.40
C ASN A 27 9.22 17.56 0.54
N LYS A 28 8.10 16.99 1.00
CA LYS A 28 7.22 17.61 1.99
C LYS A 28 7.41 16.96 3.36
N PRO A 29 7.61 17.73 4.45
CA PRO A 29 7.75 17.17 5.78
C PRO A 29 6.40 16.63 6.31
N ASP A 30 6.25 15.32 6.29
CA ASP A 30 5.19 14.56 6.95
C ASP A 30 5.79 13.61 8.00
N ALA A 31 5.53 13.88 9.29
CA ALA A 31 6.14 13.12 10.40
C ALA A 31 5.58 11.68 10.50
N ALA A 32 4.31 11.48 10.14
CA ALA A 32 3.69 10.16 10.17
C ALA A 32 4.22 9.28 9.04
N ALA A 33 4.39 9.82 7.84
CA ALA A 33 5.02 9.12 6.73
C ALA A 33 6.45 8.65 7.05
N ASP A 34 7.26 9.50 7.68
CA ASP A 34 8.64 9.17 8.03
C ASP A 34 8.72 8.08 9.08
N ALA A 35 7.97 8.21 10.18
CA ALA A 35 7.92 7.20 11.22
C ALA A 35 7.39 5.85 10.70
N LEU A 36 6.42 5.88 9.77
CA LEU A 36 5.90 4.66 9.15
C LEU A 36 6.94 3.98 8.25
N ALA A 37 7.69 4.75 7.47
CA ALA A 37 8.75 4.21 6.63
C ALA A 37 9.92 3.67 7.45
N GLU A 38 10.35 4.38 8.49
CA GLU A 38 11.38 3.90 9.42
C GLU A 38 10.97 2.57 10.05
N ARG A 39 9.70 2.44 10.46
CA ARG A 39 9.17 1.22 11.05
C ARG A 39 9.08 0.05 10.06
N LEU A 40 8.81 0.34 8.78
CA LEU A 40 8.71 -0.67 7.73
C LEU A 40 10.04 -0.93 7.00
N GLY A 41 11.09 -0.15 7.30
CA GLY A 41 12.34 -0.16 6.54
C GLY A 41 12.16 0.25 5.07
N GLY A 42 11.21 1.16 4.79
CA GLY A 42 10.87 1.61 3.45
C GLY A 42 11.28 3.04 3.16
N GLN A 43 10.83 3.56 2.02
CA GLN A 43 10.94 4.98 1.68
C GLN A 43 9.65 5.70 2.07
N SER A 44 9.76 6.79 2.82
CA SER A 44 8.61 7.66 3.13
C SER A 44 8.34 8.66 2.01
N ARG A 45 7.08 9.11 1.93
CA ARG A 45 6.63 10.20 1.06
C ARG A 45 6.99 9.94 -0.38
N VAL A 46 6.57 8.80 -0.91
CA VAL A 46 6.97 8.34 -2.23
C VAL A 46 5.75 8.19 -3.12
N ARG A 47 5.91 8.53 -4.39
CA ARG A 47 4.94 8.22 -5.44
C ARG A 47 5.59 7.37 -6.50
N PHE A 48 4.80 6.57 -7.21
CA PHE A 48 5.30 5.92 -8.41
C PHE A 48 5.51 6.95 -9.52
N ALA A 49 6.57 6.84 -10.31
CA ALA A 49 6.79 7.74 -11.44
C ALA A 49 5.62 7.75 -12.44
N ASN A 50 4.97 6.59 -12.62
CA ASN A 50 3.82 6.41 -13.51
C ASN A 50 2.47 6.75 -12.89
N ASP A 51 2.42 7.06 -11.59
CA ASP A 51 1.18 7.43 -10.90
C ASP A 51 1.31 8.83 -10.27
N ILE A 52 0.19 9.53 -10.16
CA ILE A 52 0.15 10.85 -9.52
C ILE A 52 -0.08 10.76 -8.01
N ARG A 53 -0.35 9.57 -7.48
CA ARG A 53 -0.65 9.36 -6.05
C ARG A 53 0.62 9.24 -5.25
N GLU A 54 0.69 10.07 -4.23
CA GLU A 54 1.63 9.93 -3.14
C GLU A 54 1.16 8.86 -2.15
N PHE A 55 2.11 8.04 -1.75
CA PHE A 55 1.99 7.07 -0.68
C PHE A 55 2.88 7.52 0.47
N ASP A 56 2.43 7.30 1.68
CA ASP A 56 3.16 7.73 2.87
C ASP A 56 4.42 6.91 3.09
N ALA A 57 4.38 5.60 2.82
CA ALA A 57 5.57 4.79 2.83
C ALA A 57 5.46 3.63 1.84
N ILE A 58 6.52 3.34 1.08
CA ILE A 58 6.61 2.14 0.26
C ILE A 58 7.89 1.40 0.64
N SER A 59 7.72 0.12 0.95
CA SER A 59 8.77 -0.85 1.15
C SER A 59 8.76 -1.83 -0.03
N ASP A 60 9.80 -2.66 -0.16
CA ASP A 60 9.90 -3.67 -1.22
C ASP A 60 8.67 -4.59 -1.27
N SER A 61 8.11 -4.93 -0.10
CA SER A 61 6.97 -5.85 0.03
C SER A 61 5.64 -5.20 0.43
N TYR A 62 5.64 -3.91 0.80
CA TYR A 62 4.48 -3.25 1.39
C TYR A 62 4.25 -1.86 0.79
N ILE A 63 3.01 -1.57 0.41
CA ILE A 63 2.54 -0.21 0.13
C ILE A 63 1.80 0.26 1.37
N ALA A 64 2.39 1.20 2.09
CA ALA A 64 1.90 1.71 3.34
C ALA A 64 1.33 3.13 3.21
N GLN A 65 0.19 3.33 3.85
CA GLN A 65 -0.52 4.59 3.82
C GLN A 65 -0.97 4.94 5.24
N THR A 66 -0.55 6.11 5.73
CA THR A 66 -1.04 6.65 6.99
C THR A 66 -2.27 7.49 6.75
N LYS A 67 -3.27 7.36 7.62
CA LYS A 67 -4.47 8.19 7.59
C LYS A 67 -4.88 8.61 9.00
N PRO A 68 -5.54 9.77 9.12
CA PRO A 68 -6.22 10.11 10.35
C PRO A 68 -7.37 9.11 10.62
N PRO A 69 -7.88 9.05 11.87
CA PRO A 69 -9.00 8.20 12.24
C PRO A 69 -10.23 8.50 11.36
N LEU A 70 -10.47 7.64 10.38
CA LEU A 70 -11.61 7.77 9.48
C LEU A 70 -12.87 7.33 10.21
N GLN A 71 -13.67 8.32 10.63
CA GLN A 71 -14.96 8.07 11.27
C GLN A 71 -16.05 7.68 10.25
N GLN A 72 -15.87 7.96 8.96
CA GLN A 72 -16.86 7.70 7.91
C GLN A 72 -16.24 7.19 6.60
N LEU A 73 -16.96 6.26 5.95
CA LEU A 73 -16.62 5.73 4.62
C LEU A 73 -17.12 6.63 3.48
N ASN A 74 -16.36 7.68 3.20
CA ASN A 74 -16.66 8.57 2.07
C ASN A 74 -16.33 7.92 0.72
N LYS A 75 -16.95 8.43 -0.37
CA LYS A 75 -16.64 7.97 -1.74
C LYS A 75 -15.15 8.10 -2.06
N SER A 76 -14.52 9.19 -1.60
CA SER A 76 -13.08 9.41 -1.76
C SER A 76 -12.23 8.33 -1.08
N VAL A 77 -12.55 7.99 0.18
CA VAL A 77 -11.86 6.91 0.93
C VAL A 77 -11.97 5.58 0.18
N ARG A 78 -13.16 5.23 -0.31
CA ARG A 78 -13.38 3.99 -1.06
C ARG A 78 -12.53 3.95 -2.34
N ASN A 79 -12.47 5.06 -3.08
CA ASN A 79 -11.65 5.15 -4.30
C ASN A 79 -10.15 5.11 -3.99
N GLN A 80 -9.72 5.71 -2.87
CA GLN A 80 -8.34 5.68 -2.42
C GLN A 80 -7.94 4.26 -2.01
N MET A 81 -8.80 3.58 -1.24
CA MET A 81 -8.61 2.18 -0.85
C MET A 81 -8.52 1.26 -2.06
N LYS A 82 -9.50 1.35 -2.97
CA LYS A 82 -9.54 0.52 -4.18
C LYS A 82 -8.24 0.64 -4.96
N ALA A 83 -7.76 1.86 -5.16
CA ALA A 83 -6.53 2.08 -5.90
C ALA A 83 -5.27 1.60 -5.17
N THR A 84 -5.18 1.74 -3.84
CA THR A 84 -4.06 1.15 -3.09
C THR A 84 -4.06 -0.37 -3.23
N PHE A 85 -5.22 -1.02 -3.20
CA PHE A 85 -5.32 -2.46 -3.44
C PHE A 85 -4.99 -2.84 -4.88
N GLU A 86 -5.40 -2.04 -5.86
CA GLU A 86 -5.01 -2.23 -7.26
C GLU A 86 -3.48 -2.10 -7.42
N ALA A 87 -2.88 -1.07 -6.82
CA ALA A 87 -1.43 -0.87 -6.80
C ALA A 87 -0.68 -2.01 -6.12
N ALA A 88 -1.15 -2.45 -4.95
CA ALA A 88 -0.57 -3.56 -4.21
C ALA A 88 -0.66 -4.86 -5.02
N LYS A 89 -1.82 -5.13 -5.64
CA LYS A 89 -2.00 -6.28 -6.52
C LYS A 89 -1.08 -6.25 -7.74
N GLU A 90 -0.95 -5.09 -8.38
CA GLU A 90 -0.15 -4.92 -9.59
C GLU A 90 1.35 -5.03 -9.31
N THR A 91 1.79 -4.45 -8.20
CA THR A 91 3.20 -4.51 -7.75
C THR A 91 3.55 -5.79 -6.98
N ASN A 92 2.60 -6.72 -6.82
CA ASN A 92 2.72 -7.90 -5.94
C ASN A 92 3.15 -7.56 -4.50
N ARG A 93 2.71 -6.40 -4.00
CA ARG A 93 2.94 -5.93 -2.63
C ARG A 93 1.70 -6.12 -1.77
N SER A 94 1.89 -6.00 -0.46
CA SER A 94 0.80 -6.01 0.52
C SER A 94 0.35 -4.57 0.81
N ALA A 95 -0.95 -4.37 1.07
CA ALA A 95 -1.48 -3.08 1.48
C ALA A 95 -1.35 -2.92 3.00
N TYR A 96 -0.67 -1.88 3.45
CA TYR A 96 -0.52 -1.54 4.85
C TYR A 96 -1.24 -0.22 5.13
N TYR A 97 -2.20 -0.24 6.04
CA TYR A 97 -2.93 0.96 6.45
C TYR A 97 -2.58 1.27 7.90
N HIS A 98 -1.92 2.39 8.09
CA HIS A 98 -1.75 2.97 9.41
C HIS A 98 -2.89 3.97 9.69
N PHE A 99 -3.50 3.86 10.85
CA PHE A 99 -4.45 4.84 11.36
C PHE A 99 -3.93 5.48 12.64
N GLU A 100 -3.88 6.81 12.67
CA GLU A 100 -3.47 7.59 13.86
C GLU A 100 -4.51 7.58 15.01
N GLY A 101 -5.59 6.82 14.85
CA GLY A 101 -6.61 6.61 15.87
C GLY A 101 -7.55 5.48 15.48
N GLU A 102 -8.59 5.24 16.27
CA GLU A 102 -9.54 4.15 15.99
C GLU A 102 -10.39 4.48 14.74
N PRO A 103 -10.23 3.74 13.63
CA PRO A 103 -11.06 3.94 12.45
C PRO A 103 -12.44 3.30 12.67
N ALA A 104 -13.45 3.80 11.97
CA ALA A 104 -14.79 3.23 12.05
C ALA A 104 -14.81 1.76 11.56
N LYS A 105 -15.60 0.91 12.23
CA LYS A 105 -15.77 -0.50 11.86
C LYS A 105 -16.14 -0.69 10.38
N SER A 106 -16.93 0.23 9.81
CA SER A 106 -17.28 0.21 8.39
C SER A 106 -16.04 0.26 7.49
N VAL A 107 -15.05 1.10 7.83
CA VAL A 107 -13.78 1.27 7.10
C VAL A 107 -12.98 -0.03 7.13
N ILE A 108 -12.82 -0.61 8.33
CA ILE A 108 -12.12 -1.88 8.55
C ILE A 108 -12.79 -3.01 7.75
N ASN A 109 -14.11 -3.15 7.87
CA ASN A 109 -14.87 -4.18 7.14
C ASN A 109 -14.65 -4.07 5.62
N LYS A 110 -14.63 -2.83 5.09
CA LYS A 110 -14.45 -2.62 3.65
C LYS A 110 -13.02 -2.93 3.20
N LEU A 111 -12.02 -2.61 4.01
CA LEU A 111 -10.63 -3.00 3.73
C LEU A 111 -10.49 -4.52 3.68
N HIS A 112 -11.03 -5.24 4.66
CA HIS A 112 -10.99 -6.71 4.67
C HIS A 112 -11.74 -7.31 3.47
N GLU A 113 -12.88 -6.73 3.06
CA GLU A 113 -13.59 -7.15 1.86
C GLU A 113 -12.72 -7.01 0.62
N TYR A 114 -12.04 -5.87 0.44
CA TYR A 114 -11.14 -5.66 -0.69
C TYR A 114 -9.92 -6.57 -0.63
N SER A 115 -9.30 -6.76 0.53
CA SER A 115 -8.21 -7.70 0.72
C SER A 115 -8.58 -9.10 0.23
N LYS A 116 -9.74 -9.61 0.66
CA LYS A 116 -10.27 -10.92 0.21
C LYS A 116 -10.58 -10.94 -1.29
N ARG A 117 -11.17 -9.87 -1.82
CA ARG A 117 -11.59 -9.78 -3.23
C ARG A 117 -10.41 -9.70 -4.20
N TYR A 118 -9.39 -8.92 -3.86
CA TYR A 118 -8.22 -8.71 -4.69
C TYR A 118 -7.13 -9.76 -4.44
N GLY A 119 -7.21 -10.52 -3.34
CA GLY A 119 -6.18 -11.47 -2.91
C GLY A 119 -4.92 -10.77 -2.41
N VAL A 120 -5.05 -9.53 -1.93
CA VAL A 120 -3.93 -8.71 -1.45
C VAL A 120 -3.90 -8.79 0.07
N LYS A 121 -2.74 -9.09 0.65
CA LYS A 121 -2.56 -9.09 2.09
C LYS A 121 -2.74 -7.66 2.63
N LEU A 122 -3.66 -7.52 3.57
CA LEU A 122 -3.96 -6.27 4.24
C LEU A 122 -3.43 -6.32 5.66
N VAL A 123 -2.72 -5.27 6.05
CA VAL A 123 -2.33 -5.02 7.44
C VAL A 123 -2.96 -3.71 7.86
N ILE A 124 -3.70 -3.73 8.96
CA ILE A 124 -4.25 -2.53 9.59
C ILE A 124 -3.49 -2.33 10.90
N ASP A 125 -2.81 -1.20 11.03
CA ASP A 125 -2.09 -0.82 12.23
C ASP A 125 -2.67 0.46 12.79
N THR A 126 -3.22 0.40 14.00
CA THR A 126 -3.80 1.56 14.70
C THR A 126 -2.88 2.08 15.80
N LYS A 127 -1.61 1.65 15.83
CA LYS A 127 -0.66 2.05 16.86
C LYS A 127 -0.07 3.41 16.52
N PRO A 128 -0.20 4.42 17.39
CA PRO A 128 0.33 5.75 17.11
C PRO A 128 1.82 5.67 16.80
N LEU A 129 2.23 6.31 15.70
CA LEU A 129 3.62 6.33 15.26
C LEU A 129 4.52 7.15 16.19
N ASN A 130 3.93 8.06 16.97
CA ASN A 130 4.64 8.93 17.89
C ASN A 130 4.18 8.62 19.34
N PRO A 131 4.84 7.69 20.06
CA PRO A 131 4.73 7.69 21.51
C PRO A 131 5.45 8.96 21.97
N LYS A 132 4.71 9.99 22.40
CA LYS A 132 5.30 11.11 23.13
C LYS A 132 6.22 10.53 24.20
N LYS A 133 7.52 10.76 24.07
CA LYS A 133 8.48 10.53 25.13
C LYS A 133 8.72 11.85 25.85
#